data_AF-A0A3M2XL20-F1
#
_entry.id   AF-A0A3M2XL20-F1
#
_cell.length_a   1.000
_cell.length_b   1.000
_cell.length_c   1.000
_cell.angle_alpha   90.00
_cell.angle_beta   90.00
_cell.angle_gamma   90.00
#
_symmetry.space_group_name_H-M   'P 1'
#
loop_
_entity.id
_entity.type
_entity.pdbx_description
1 polymer ?
#
loop_
_entity_poly.entity_id
_entity_poly.type
_entity_poly.pdbx_seq_one_letter_code
_entity_poly.pdbx_strand_id
1 'polypeptide(L)' 'ATPPFTPIHYHRTLLDLGITLSSLTPVMVTALCAADLDGLPPSLRRLTIGGDALAANLVPRLLARNPDLELYLTYGLT' A
#
# COMPACT_ATOMS: atom_id res chain seq x y z
N ALA A 1 -19.14 -9.73 -10.58
CA ALA A 1 -18.36 -8.48 -10.45
C ALA A 1 -17.09 -8.79 -9.70
N THR A 2 -15.92 -8.46 -10.24
CA THR A 2 -14.66 -8.52 -9.50
C THR A 2 -14.68 -7.45 -8.40
N PRO A 3 -14.11 -7.70 -7.20
CA PRO A 3 -14.03 -6.67 -6.17
C PRO A 3 -13.30 -5.44 -6.72
N PRO A 4 -13.81 -4.21 -6.50
CA PRO A 4 -13.20 -3.00 -7.06
C PRO A 4 -11.78 -2.73 -6.51
N PHE A 5 -11.42 -3.33 -5.37
CA PHE A 5 -10.13 -3.16 -4.72
C PHE A 5 -9.42 -4.50 -4.54
N THR A 6 -8.61 -4.88 -5.53
CA THR A 6 -7.70 -6.04 -5.45
C THR A 6 -6.25 -5.55 -5.53
N PRO A 7 -5.28 -6.28 -4.93
CA PRO A 7 -3.86 -5.93 -5.00
C PRO A 7 -3.36 -5.72 -6.43
N ILE A 8 -3.76 -6.60 -7.36
CA ILE A 8 -3.35 -6.53 -8.77
C ILE A 8 -3.92 -5.30 -9.46
N HIS A 9 -5.21 -5.01 -9.26
CA HIS A 9 -5.82 -3.83 -9.87
C HIS A 9 -5.20 -2.55 -9.31
N TYR A 10 -5.01 -2.48 -7.99
CA TYR A 10 -4.35 -1.34 -7.35
C TYR A 10 -2.94 -1.11 -7.91
N HIS A 11 -2.12 -2.16 -8.00
CA HIS A 11 -0.77 -2.07 -8.53
C HIS A 11 -0.76 -1.56 -9.98
N ARG A 12 -1.66 -2.05 -10.83
CA ARG A 12 -1.82 -1.55 -12.21
C ARG A 12 -2.23 -0.09 -12.24
N THR A 13 -3.21 0.31 -11.43
CA THR A 13 -3.63 1.72 -11.34
C THR A 13 -2.50 2.65 -10.92
N LEU A 14 -1.64 2.22 -9.98
CA LEU A 14 -0.47 2.98 -9.58
C LEU A 14 0.51 3.18 -10.75
N LEU A 15 0.78 2.13 -11.53
CA LEU A 15 1.66 2.17 -12.70
C LEU A 15 1.08 3.05 -13.80
N ASP A 16 -0.13 2.74 -14.24
CA ASP A 16 -0.75 3.30 -15.44
C ASP A 16 -0.98 4.81 -15.29
N LEU A 17 -1.28 5.26 -14.07
CA LEU A 17 -1.56 6.67 -13.76
C LEU A 17 -0.37 7.40 -13.15
N GLY A 18 0.76 6.73 -12.92
CA GLY A 18 1.95 7.33 -12.30
C GLY A 18 1.67 7.95 -10.92
N ILE A 19 0.82 7.29 -10.12
CA ILE A 19 0.42 7.80 -8.80
C ILE A 19 1.65 7.92 -7.89
N THR A 20 1.77 9.06 -7.21
CA THR A 20 2.91 9.37 -6.32
C THR A 20 2.59 9.38 -4.83
N LEU A 21 1.31 9.47 -4.49
CA LEU A 21 0.78 9.41 -3.13
C LEU A 21 -0.52 8.61 -3.13
N SER A 22 -0.66 7.68 -2.19
CA SER A 22 -1.88 6.90 -2.00
C SER A 22 -2.16 6.70 -0.51
N SER A 23 -3.43 6.44 -0.18
CA SER A 23 -3.87 6.12 1.18
C SER A 23 -4.61 4.78 1.17
N LEU A 24 -4.28 3.89 2.09
CA LEU A 24 -4.85 2.55 2.20
C LEU A 24 -5.28 2.23 3.64
N THR A 25 -6.13 1.21 3.78
CA THR A 25 -6.43 0.59 5.07
C THR A 25 -5.46 -0.57 5.36
N PRO A 26 -5.28 -0.96 6.64
CA PRO A 26 -4.46 -2.12 7.00
C PRO A 26 -4.87 -3.43 6.30
N VAL A 27 -6.16 -3.62 6.02
CA VAL A 27 -6.67 -4.80 5.30
C VAL A 27 -6.09 -4.88 3.88
N MET A 28 -6.08 -3.77 3.14
CA MET A 28 -5.52 -3.74 1.78
C MET A 28 -4.00 -3.95 1.79
N VAL A 29 -3.31 -3.38 2.77
CA VAL A 29 -1.86 -3.56 2.96
C VAL A 29 -1.50 -5.03 3.23
N THR A 30 -2.30 -5.70 4.06
CA THR A 30 -2.13 -7.13 4.33
C THR A 30 -2.31 -7.94 3.04
N ALA A 31 -3.31 -7.62 2.23
CA ALA A 31 -3.54 -8.26 0.94
C ALA A 31 -2.40 -8.00 -0.07
N LEU A 32 -1.84 -6.78 -0.10
CA LEU A 32 -0.68 -6.45 -0.94
C LEU A 32 0.58 -7.21 -0.53
N CYS A 33 0.86 -7.30 0.78
CA CYS A 33 2.00 -8.07 1.29
C CYS A 33 1.86 -9.59 1.10
N ALA A 34 0.63 -10.08 0.97
CA ALA A 34 0.33 -11.48 0.64
C ALA A 34 0.33 -11.76 -0.86
N ALA A 35 0.16 -10.73 -1.69
CA ALA A 35 0.29 -10.86 -3.14
C ALA A 35 1.76 -11.10 -3.51
N ASP A 36 1.97 -11.97 -4.51
CA ASP A 36 3.28 -12.29 -5.07
C ASP A 36 3.71 -11.20 -6.07
N LEU A 37 3.88 -9.99 -5.56
CA LEU A 37 4.35 -8.81 -6.30
C LEU A 37 5.75 -8.44 -5.82
N ASP A 38 6.62 -8.07 -6.78
CA ASP A 38 8.01 -7.68 -6.52
C ASP A 38 8.13 -6.39 -5.68
N GLY A 39 7.07 -5.58 -5.62
CA GLY A 39 7.03 -4.32 -4.88
C GLY A 39 5.85 -3.46 -5.31
N LEU A 40 5.86 -2.19 -4.90
CA LEU A 40 5.02 -1.14 -5.44
C LEU A 40 5.78 -0.41 -6.56
N PRO A 41 5.08 0.25 -7.49
CA PRO A 41 5.71 1.01 -8.55
C PRO A 41 6.64 2.11 -8.01
N PRO A 42 7.82 2.35 -8.62
CA PRO A 42 8.74 3.41 -8.19
C PRO A 42 8.17 4.83 -8.24
N SER A 43 7.08 5.04 -9.00
CA SER A 43 6.36 6.32 -9.03
C SER A 43 5.72 6.64 -7.68
N LEU A 44 5.29 5.63 -6.92
CA LEU A 44 4.67 5.80 -5.61
C LEU A 44 5.73 6.11 -4.56
N ARG A 45 5.83 7.39 -4.20
CA ARG A 45 6.82 7.89 -3.23
C ARG A 45 6.29 7.89 -1.80
N ARG A 46 4.98 8.00 -1.60
CA ARG A 46 4.35 8.13 -0.29
C ARG A 46 3.13 7.23 -0.16
N LEU A 47 3.06 6.47 0.92
CA LEU A 47 1.90 5.67 1.27
C LEU A 47 1.45 6.01 2.69
N THR A 48 0.17 6.34 2.84
CA THR A 48 -0.43 6.46 4.18
C THR A 48 -1.29 5.23 4.48
N ILE A 49 -1.25 4.78 5.74
CA ILE A 49 -2.05 3.65 6.22
C ILE A 49 -2.82 4.09 7.46
N GLY A 50 -4.14 4.00 7.43
CA GLY A 50 -4.98 4.38 8.57
C GLY A 50 -6.36 3.72 8.56
N GLY A 51 -7.16 4.07 9.57
CA GLY A 51 -8.52 3.55 9.76
C GLY A 51 -8.61 2.32 10.66
N ASP A 52 -7.49 1.66 10.98
CA ASP A 52 -7.38 0.62 12.01
C ASP A 52 -5.91 0.41 12.40
N ALA A 53 -5.63 -0.48 13.35
CA ALA A 53 -4.29 -0.90 13.72
C ALA A 53 -3.61 -1.71 12.60
N LEU A 54 -2.33 -1.39 12.33
CA LEU A 54 -1.48 -2.16 11.42
C LEU A 54 -0.59 -3.13 12.19
N ALA A 55 -0.49 -4.38 11.73
CA ALA A 55 0.44 -5.35 12.30
C ALA A 55 1.90 -4.90 12.10
N ALA A 56 2.66 -4.83 13.20
CA ALA A 56 4.00 -4.24 13.21
C ALA A 56 4.99 -4.90 12.24
N ASN A 57 4.84 -6.20 11.97
CA ASN A 57 5.68 -6.95 11.04
C ASN A 57 5.48 -6.56 9.58
N LEU A 58 4.38 -5.89 9.22
CA LEU A 58 4.11 -5.47 7.84
C LEU A 58 4.93 -4.24 7.43
N VAL A 59 5.27 -3.36 8.38
CA VAL A 59 6.08 -2.16 8.12
C VAL A 59 7.47 -2.51 7.54
N PRO A 60 8.32 -3.32 8.20
CA PRO A 60 9.63 -3.66 7.65
C PRO A 60 9.52 -4.46 6.35
N ARG A 61 8.47 -5.28 6.17
CA ARG A 61 8.23 -6.01 4.90
C ARG A 61 7.94 -5.08 3.74
N LEU A 62 7.14 -4.03 3.97
CA LEU A 62 6.86 -3.01 2.96
C LEU A 62 8.11 -2.22 2.60
N LEU A 63 8.83 -1.70 3.58
CA LEU A 63 10.01 -0.87 3.33
C LEU A 63 11.16 -1.67 2.70
N ALA A 64 11.33 -2.94 3.08
CA ALA A 64 12.34 -3.80 2.47
C ALA A 64 12.11 -4.05 0.96
N ARG A 65 10.84 -4.10 0.51
CA ARG A 65 10.49 -4.24 -0.91
C ARG A 65 10.44 -2.89 -1.65
N ASN A 66 10.42 -1.78 -0.93
CA ASN A 66 10.20 -0.44 -1.47
C ASN A 66 11.15 0.56 -0.79
N PRO A 67 12.46 0.54 -1.11
CA PRO A 67 13.47 1.30 -0.37
C PRO A 67 13.29 2.82 -0.44
N ASP A 68 12.68 3.34 -1.51
CA ASP A 68 12.44 4.77 -1.70
C ASP A 68 11.05 5.24 -1.21
N LEU A 69 10.27 4.34 -0.60
CA LEU A 69 8.91 4.66 -0.14
C LEU A 69 8.93 5.29 1.25
N GLU A 70 8.30 6.45 1.37
CA GLU A 70 7.92 7.02 2.66
C GLU A 70 6.60 6.42 3.15
N LEU A 71 6.60 5.88 4.35
CA LEU A 71 5.42 5.26 4.96
C LEU A 71 4.91 6.07 6.16
N TYR A 72 3.64 6.44 6.14
CA TYR A 72 2.99 7.20 7.22
C TYR A 72 1.84 6.40 7.82
N LEU A 73 1.93 6.06 9.11
CA LEU A 73 0.81 5.49 9.85
C LEU A 73 -0.06 6.61 10.40
N THR A 74 -1.31 6.67 9.99
CA THR A 74 -2.23 7.76 10.32
C THR A 74 -3.35 7.28 11.24
N TYR A 75 -3.75 8.15 12.15
CA TYR A 75 -4.84 7.92 13.09
C TYR A 75 -5.70 9.18 13.15
N GLY A 76 -7.02 9.01 13.22
CA GLY A 76 -7.98 10.10 13.30
C GLY A 76 -9.37 9.59 13.67
N LEU A 77 -10.16 10.46 14.30
CA LEU A 77 -11.57 10.25 14.62
C LEU A 77 -12.40 11.20 13.74
N THR A 78 -13.63 10.80 13.39
CA THR A 78 -14.56 11.57 12.54
C THR A 78 -15.75 12.07 13.34
#